data_AF-A0A7V1ZGX7-F1
#
_entry.id   AF-A0A7V1ZGX7-F1
#
_cell.length_a   1.000
_cell.length_b   1.000
_cell.length_c   1.000
_cell.angle_alpha   90.00
_cell.angle_beta   90.00
_cell.angle_gamma   90.00
#
_symmetry.space_group_name_H-M   'P 1'
#
loop_
_entity.id
_entity.type
_entity.pdbx_description
1 polymer ?
#
loop_
_entity_poly.entity_id
_entity_poly.type
_entity_poly.pdbx_seq_one_letter_code
_entity_poly.pdbx_strand_id
1 'polypeptide(L)'
;MLTDKTLSAQQQAIRKEMRDFVKSVPRQLLLDMDAEKVVFPREFLQEAGRRNLLGLRFPQAYGGRGLPWTVEMVALEEVGVLGTSLACLWSLVSIVGEAIAVFGTEEQKQRYLVPMLKGELAVAEGLTEPRGGSDFFGATTTARRDGNSFILNGQKRFVVGAEGADLFLIYGRLADEPDPKKGMTAFLVERGPGVEVHHVYGLMGTRGGGTGRLVFRDCRVPVENVVGGEAGIGRGTEVFHQMMIPERLTSAGGAVGMGRAAIEIAARYAHRRRAFGQKIRQFQGV
;
A
#
# COMPACT_ATOMS: atom_id res chain seq x y z
N MET A 1 5.90 21.55 7.19
CA MET A 1 5.98 20.82 5.91
C MET A 1 7.20 21.29 5.17
N LEU A 2 7.94 20.36 4.56
CA LEU A 2 9.33 20.58 4.18
C LEU A 2 9.47 21.80 3.23
N THR A 3 10.36 22.71 3.58
CA THR A 3 10.72 23.87 2.75
C THR A 3 11.93 23.51 1.89
N ASP A 4 12.13 24.20 0.76
CA ASP A 4 13.30 23.92 -0.09
C ASP A 4 14.61 24.15 0.68
N LYS A 5 14.61 25.07 1.66
CA LYS A 5 15.76 25.31 2.56
C LYS A 5 16.10 24.13 3.48
N THR A 6 15.15 23.23 3.73
CA THR A 6 15.32 22.06 4.61
C THR A 6 15.54 20.76 3.85
N LEU A 7 15.52 20.79 2.51
CA LEU A 7 15.66 19.62 1.65
C LEU A 7 17.01 19.59 0.97
N SER A 8 17.62 18.41 0.89
CA SER A 8 18.80 18.19 0.03
C SER A 8 18.44 18.36 -1.46
N ALA A 9 19.44 18.54 -2.32
CA ALA A 9 19.22 18.62 -3.76
C ALA A 9 18.49 17.39 -4.32
N GLN A 10 18.81 16.19 -3.83
CA GLN A 10 18.14 14.95 -4.22
C GLN A 10 16.67 14.93 -3.79
N GLN A 11 16.37 15.43 -2.59
CA GLN A 11 14.99 15.56 -2.11
C GLN A 11 14.20 16.62 -2.87
N GLN A 12 14.83 17.74 -3.25
CA GLN A 12 14.18 18.76 -4.08
C GLN A 12 13.86 18.23 -5.48
N ALA A 13 14.76 17.44 -6.07
CA ALA A 13 14.56 16.80 -7.36
C ALA A 13 13.34 15.86 -7.33
N ILE A 14 13.29 14.92 -6.37
CA ILE A 14 12.14 14.00 -6.28
C ILE A 14 10.84 14.76 -6.02
N ARG A 15 10.89 15.80 -5.18
CA ARG A 15 9.71 16.61 -4.87
C ARG A 15 9.14 17.24 -6.14
N LYS A 16 10.00 17.75 -7.02
CA LYS A 16 9.59 18.32 -8.31
C LYS A 16 8.93 17.25 -9.19
N GLU A 17 9.58 16.10 -9.36
CA GLU A 17 9.03 14.98 -10.15
C GLU A 17 7.65 14.54 -9.62
N MET A 18 7.52 14.39 -8.30
CA MET A 18 6.28 13.97 -7.66
C MET A 18 5.18 15.03 -7.76
N ARG A 19 5.51 16.32 -7.65
CA ARG A 19 4.55 17.40 -7.92
C ARG A 19 4.05 17.38 -9.35
N ASP A 20 4.92 17.13 -10.31
CA ASP A 20 4.56 17.04 -11.72
C ASP A 20 3.71 15.78 -12.00
N PHE A 21 3.92 14.68 -11.27
CA PHE A 21 3.04 13.51 -11.25
C PHE A 21 1.67 13.81 -10.65
N VAL A 22 1.62 14.35 -9.44
CA VAL A 22 0.39 14.71 -8.73
C VAL A 22 -0.49 15.67 -9.54
N LYS A 23 0.10 16.68 -10.19
CA LYS A 23 -0.64 17.60 -11.08
C LYS A 23 -1.26 16.92 -12.29
N SER A 24 -0.70 15.80 -12.74
CA SER A 24 -1.24 15.07 -13.87
C SER A 24 -2.44 14.19 -13.50
N VAL A 25 -2.68 13.95 -12.21
CA VAL A 25 -3.86 13.22 -11.74
C VAL A 25 -5.10 14.08 -11.92
N PRO A 26 -6.12 13.64 -12.69
CA PRO A 26 -7.30 14.44 -12.94
C PRO A 26 -8.08 14.68 -11.65
N ARG A 27 -8.49 15.94 -11.40
CA ARG A 27 -9.41 16.26 -10.29
C ARG A 27 -10.68 15.41 -10.33
N GLN A 28 -11.18 15.11 -11.52
CA GLN A 28 -12.40 14.32 -11.70
C GLN A 28 -12.24 12.89 -11.18
N LEU A 29 -11.05 12.29 -11.28
CA LEU A 29 -10.77 10.98 -10.72
C LEU A 29 -11.03 10.97 -9.21
N LEU A 30 -10.53 11.98 -8.49
CA LEU A 30 -10.72 12.08 -7.02
C LEU A 30 -12.20 12.21 -6.65
N LEU A 31 -12.96 13.00 -7.42
CA LEU A 31 -14.41 13.17 -7.21
C LEU A 31 -15.18 11.89 -7.49
N ASP A 32 -14.83 11.17 -8.56
CA ASP A 32 -15.49 9.93 -8.92
C ASP A 32 -15.12 8.77 -7.99
N MET A 33 -13.91 8.77 -7.43
CA MET A 33 -13.52 7.86 -6.34
C MET A 33 -14.34 8.12 -5.07
N ASP A 34 -14.48 9.39 -4.66
CA ASP A 34 -15.28 9.76 -3.48
C ASP A 34 -16.77 9.46 -3.64
N ALA A 35 -17.28 9.58 -4.87
CA ALA A 35 -18.65 9.23 -5.25
C ALA A 35 -18.84 7.74 -5.61
N GLU A 36 -17.84 6.88 -5.36
CA GLU A 36 -17.86 5.43 -5.62
C GLU A 36 -18.16 5.03 -7.09
N LYS A 37 -17.93 5.94 -8.04
CA LYS A 37 -18.00 5.67 -9.49
C LYS A 37 -16.73 5.01 -10.01
N VAL A 38 -15.60 5.29 -9.37
CA VAL A 38 -14.32 4.60 -9.62
C VAL A 38 -14.02 3.74 -8.40
N VAL A 39 -13.97 2.43 -8.60
CA VAL A 39 -13.78 1.43 -7.54
C VAL A 39 -12.29 1.16 -7.30
N PHE A 40 -11.48 1.15 -8.37
CA PHE A 40 -10.02 1.01 -8.31
C PHE A 40 -9.34 1.72 -9.50
N PRO A 41 -8.43 2.69 -9.26
CA PRO A 41 -7.80 3.51 -10.29
C PRO A 41 -6.49 2.88 -10.79
N ARG A 42 -6.56 1.82 -11.59
CA ARG A 42 -5.37 1.09 -12.07
C ARG A 42 -4.40 2.00 -12.85
N GLU A 43 -4.93 2.91 -13.64
CA GLU A 43 -4.17 3.85 -14.48
C GLU A 43 -3.28 4.78 -13.65
N PHE A 44 -3.65 5.07 -12.39
CA PHE A 44 -2.82 5.86 -11.48
C PHE A 44 -1.50 5.13 -11.17
N LEU A 45 -1.56 3.82 -10.89
CA LEU A 45 -0.36 3.01 -10.62
C LEU A 45 0.47 2.82 -11.89
N GLN A 46 -0.16 2.58 -13.03
CA GLN A 46 0.52 2.45 -14.32
C GLN A 46 1.28 3.73 -14.68
N GLU A 47 0.67 4.90 -14.50
CA GLU A 47 1.33 6.18 -14.77
C GLU A 47 2.47 6.47 -13.78
N ALA A 48 2.32 6.11 -12.50
CA ALA A 48 3.41 6.21 -11.52
C ALA A 48 4.59 5.31 -11.90
N GLY A 49 4.32 4.07 -12.28
CA GLY A 49 5.32 3.09 -12.71
C GLY A 49 6.03 3.50 -14.01
N ARG A 50 5.27 4.00 -15.01
CA ARG A 50 5.81 4.54 -16.26
C ARG A 50 6.81 5.69 -16.04
N ARG A 51 6.61 6.47 -14.98
CA ARG A 51 7.53 7.55 -14.57
C ARG A 51 8.67 7.10 -13.67
N ASN A 52 8.77 5.80 -13.36
CA ASN A 52 9.72 5.25 -12.38
C ASN A 52 9.61 5.96 -11.01
N LEU A 53 8.36 6.09 -10.54
CA LEU A 53 8.02 6.73 -9.26
C LEU A 53 7.48 5.74 -8.23
N LEU A 54 7.43 4.44 -8.52
CA LEU A 54 7.05 3.40 -7.56
C LEU A 54 8.29 2.72 -6.99
N GLY A 55 8.27 2.40 -5.70
CA GLY A 55 9.34 1.64 -5.04
C GLY A 55 10.72 2.32 -5.12
N LEU A 56 10.75 3.64 -4.88
CA LEU A 56 11.93 4.49 -5.01
C LEU A 56 13.18 3.94 -4.28
N ARG A 57 12.96 3.25 -3.15
CA ARG A 57 14.03 2.68 -2.33
C ARG A 57 14.63 1.39 -2.86
N PHE A 58 13.91 0.66 -3.70
CA PHE A 58 14.36 -0.65 -4.14
C PHE A 58 15.59 -0.55 -5.06
N PRO A 59 16.43 -1.59 -5.11
CA PRO A 59 17.63 -1.59 -5.95
C PRO A 59 17.32 -1.34 -7.43
N GLN A 60 18.25 -0.67 -8.11
CA GLN A 60 18.16 -0.41 -9.55
C GLN A 60 18.10 -1.69 -10.38
N ALA A 61 18.74 -2.78 -9.93
CA ALA A 61 18.70 -4.09 -10.58
C ALA A 61 17.27 -4.65 -10.76
N TYR A 62 16.31 -4.21 -9.92
CA TYR A 62 14.91 -4.60 -10.01
C TYR A 62 14.00 -3.48 -10.55
N GLY A 63 14.58 -2.38 -11.06
CA GLY A 63 13.84 -1.25 -11.61
C GLY A 63 13.54 -0.12 -10.63
N GLY A 64 13.98 -0.22 -9.36
CA GLY A 64 13.88 0.88 -8.39
C GLY A 64 14.95 1.96 -8.61
N ARG A 65 15.07 2.91 -7.67
CA ARG A 65 16.04 4.02 -7.76
C ARG A 65 17.15 3.98 -6.71
N GLY A 66 17.09 3.04 -5.76
CA GLY A 66 18.07 2.91 -4.67
C GLY A 66 18.12 4.13 -3.74
N LEU A 67 17.01 4.85 -3.60
CA LEU A 67 16.93 6.08 -2.81
C LEU A 67 16.68 5.79 -1.33
N PRO A 68 17.10 6.66 -0.40
CA PRO A 68 16.87 6.45 1.02
C PRO A 68 15.41 6.75 1.42
N TRP A 69 15.02 6.25 2.59
CA TRP A 69 13.71 6.54 3.21
C TRP A 69 13.35 8.03 3.24
N THR A 70 14.32 8.91 3.52
CA THR A 70 14.09 10.35 3.58
C THR A 70 13.65 10.96 2.25
N VAL A 71 13.92 10.31 1.12
CA VAL A 71 13.50 10.73 -0.21
C VAL A 71 12.10 10.16 -0.52
N GLU A 72 11.83 8.91 -0.13
CA GLU A 72 10.49 8.32 -0.24
C GLU A 72 9.45 9.08 0.62
N MET A 73 9.82 9.53 1.81
CA MET A 73 8.94 10.35 2.67
C MET A 73 8.56 11.69 2.01
N VAL A 74 9.50 12.32 1.28
CA VAL A 74 9.21 13.54 0.50
C VAL A 74 8.24 13.23 -0.65
N ALA A 75 8.42 12.08 -1.30
CA ALA A 75 7.51 11.64 -2.36
C ALA A 75 6.08 11.42 -1.83
N LEU A 76 5.95 10.73 -0.68
CA LEU A 76 4.68 10.49 0.00
C LEU A 76 3.97 11.78 0.44
N GLU A 77 4.70 12.78 0.94
CA GLU A 77 4.11 14.08 1.28
C GLU A 77 3.50 14.77 0.04
N GLU A 78 4.06 14.54 -1.15
CA GLU A 78 3.50 15.06 -2.39
C GLU A 78 2.32 14.20 -2.88
N VAL A 79 2.38 12.86 -2.85
CA VAL A 79 1.21 12.01 -3.21
C VAL A 79 0.04 12.24 -2.26
N GLY A 80 0.31 12.45 -0.97
CA GLY A 80 -0.69 12.62 0.07
C GLY A 80 -1.68 13.76 -0.17
N VAL A 81 -1.33 14.76 -0.98
CA VAL A 81 -2.29 15.85 -1.31
C VAL A 81 -3.47 15.37 -2.17
N LEU A 82 -3.35 14.19 -2.79
CA LEU A 82 -4.41 13.56 -3.57
C LEU A 82 -5.44 12.83 -2.70
N GLY A 83 -5.18 12.69 -1.40
CA GLY A 83 -6.05 11.96 -0.48
C GLY A 83 -5.51 10.58 -0.07
N THR A 84 -6.12 9.97 0.94
CA THR A 84 -5.64 8.72 1.56
C THR A 84 -5.64 7.55 0.58
N SER A 85 -6.66 7.42 -0.28
CA SER A 85 -6.80 6.25 -1.17
C SER A 85 -5.61 6.10 -2.11
N LEU A 86 -5.28 7.16 -2.87
CA LEU A 86 -4.18 7.11 -3.84
C LEU A 86 -2.81 7.04 -3.14
N ALA A 87 -2.64 7.72 -2.00
CA ALA A 87 -1.43 7.60 -1.20
C ALA A 87 -1.23 6.17 -0.68
N CYS A 88 -2.30 5.51 -0.22
CA CYS A 88 -2.25 4.12 0.23
C CYS A 88 -1.94 3.17 -0.92
N LEU A 89 -2.60 3.31 -2.08
CA LEU A 89 -2.31 2.48 -3.26
C LEU A 89 -0.87 2.62 -3.74
N TRP A 90 -0.32 3.84 -3.78
CA TRP A 90 1.09 4.06 -4.07
C TRP A 90 2.00 3.38 -3.04
N SER A 91 1.63 3.46 -1.76
CA SER A 91 2.39 2.91 -0.64
C SER A 91 2.41 1.38 -0.62
N LEU A 92 1.35 0.71 -1.10
CA LEU A 92 1.28 -0.76 -1.16
C LEU A 92 2.43 -1.38 -1.94
N VAL A 93 2.98 -0.68 -2.94
CA VAL A 93 4.17 -1.13 -3.67
C VAL A 93 5.41 -1.15 -2.77
N SER A 94 5.60 -0.12 -1.94
CA SER A 94 6.72 -0.07 -0.99
C SER A 94 6.51 -1.01 0.21
N ILE A 95 5.26 -1.30 0.56
CA ILE A 95 4.89 -2.25 1.61
C ILE A 95 5.14 -3.69 1.10
N VAL A 96 4.33 -4.20 0.17
CA VAL A 96 4.48 -5.58 -0.34
C VAL A 96 5.85 -5.81 -0.98
N GLY A 97 6.39 -4.80 -1.67
CA GLY A 97 7.72 -4.88 -2.25
C GLY A 97 8.83 -5.06 -1.22
N GLU A 98 8.70 -4.55 0.01
CA GLU A 98 9.70 -4.75 1.07
C GLU A 98 9.79 -6.23 1.47
N ALA A 99 8.65 -6.92 1.63
CA ALA A 99 8.63 -8.35 1.92
C ALA A 99 9.38 -9.15 0.84
N ILE A 100 9.12 -8.84 -0.44
CA ILE A 100 9.74 -9.55 -1.57
C ILE A 100 11.22 -9.16 -1.71
N ALA A 101 11.57 -7.89 -1.55
CA ALA A 101 12.95 -7.42 -1.70
C ALA A 101 13.87 -7.98 -0.61
N VAL A 102 13.38 -8.04 0.64
CA VAL A 102 14.18 -8.48 1.79
C VAL A 102 14.21 -10.00 1.92
N PHE A 103 13.05 -10.67 1.79
CA PHE A 103 12.93 -12.10 2.10
C PHE A 103 12.67 -12.98 0.88
N GLY A 104 12.26 -12.40 -0.24
CA GLY A 104 11.92 -13.16 -1.43
C GLY A 104 13.14 -13.81 -2.10
N THR A 105 12.89 -14.90 -2.82
CA THR A 105 13.91 -15.49 -3.70
C THR A 105 14.18 -14.59 -4.90
N GLU A 106 15.25 -14.84 -5.65
CA GLU A 106 15.53 -14.08 -6.87
C GLU A 106 14.40 -14.21 -7.88
N GLU A 107 13.84 -15.41 -8.03
CA GLU A 107 12.70 -15.68 -8.90
C GLU A 107 11.46 -14.87 -8.49
N GLN A 108 11.20 -14.74 -7.18
CA GLN A 108 10.09 -13.92 -6.68
C GLN A 108 10.31 -12.43 -6.96
N LYS A 109 11.54 -11.94 -6.82
CA LYS A 109 11.88 -10.54 -7.15
C LYS A 109 11.67 -10.27 -8.64
N GLN A 110 12.14 -11.16 -9.51
CA GLN A 110 11.94 -11.00 -10.96
C GLN A 110 10.46 -11.11 -11.35
N ARG A 111 9.73 -12.09 -10.78
CA ARG A 111 8.33 -12.36 -11.14
C ARG A 111 7.36 -11.32 -10.60
N TYR A 112 7.60 -10.78 -9.40
CA TYR A 112 6.62 -9.95 -8.71
C TYR A 112 7.11 -8.53 -8.44
N LEU A 113 8.34 -8.34 -7.94
CA LEU A 113 8.84 -7.00 -7.62
C LEU A 113 9.00 -6.15 -8.88
N VAL A 114 9.68 -6.67 -9.91
CA VAL A 114 9.93 -5.92 -11.16
C VAL A 114 8.65 -5.40 -11.83
N PRO A 115 7.62 -6.22 -12.13
CA PRO A 115 6.39 -5.70 -12.76
C PRO A 115 5.58 -4.80 -11.81
N MET A 116 5.68 -5.00 -10.50
CA MET A 116 5.06 -4.11 -9.52
C MET A 116 5.66 -2.70 -9.57
N LEU A 117 6.99 -2.57 -9.71
CA LEU A 117 7.64 -1.25 -9.81
C LEU A 117 7.30 -0.54 -11.13
N LYS A 118 6.99 -1.31 -12.17
CA LYS A 118 6.51 -0.78 -13.46
C LYS A 118 5.02 -0.39 -13.43
N GLY A 119 4.30 -0.70 -12.36
CA GLY A 119 2.85 -0.49 -12.28
C GLY A 119 2.03 -1.47 -13.12
N GLU A 120 2.66 -2.56 -13.60
CA GLU A 120 2.02 -3.61 -14.41
C GLU A 120 1.31 -4.64 -13.52
N LEU A 121 1.80 -4.83 -12.29
CA LEU A 121 1.23 -5.71 -11.27
C LEU A 121 0.72 -4.90 -10.09
N ALA A 122 -0.59 -4.91 -9.87
CA ALA A 122 -1.19 -4.31 -8.69
C ALA A 122 -1.14 -5.28 -7.51
N VAL A 123 -0.90 -4.76 -6.31
CA VAL A 123 -0.75 -5.56 -5.10
C VAL A 123 -1.62 -5.08 -3.96
N ALA A 124 -1.93 -5.98 -3.05
CA ALA A 124 -2.60 -5.67 -1.80
C ALA A 124 -2.09 -6.56 -0.66
N GLU A 125 -2.33 -6.13 0.57
CA GLU A 125 -1.85 -6.83 1.76
C GLU A 125 -3.00 -7.22 2.69
N GLY A 126 -3.05 -8.50 3.06
CA GLY A 126 -4.13 -9.08 3.86
C GLY A 126 -3.66 -9.57 5.23
N LEU A 127 -3.73 -8.69 6.24
CA LEU A 127 -3.45 -9.03 7.64
C LEU A 127 -4.73 -9.28 8.42
N THR A 128 -5.55 -8.23 8.51
CA THR A 128 -6.72 -8.15 9.38
C THR A 128 -7.77 -9.18 9.00
N GLU A 129 -8.37 -9.79 10.01
CA GLU A 129 -9.44 -10.79 9.84
C GLU A 129 -10.74 -10.30 10.48
N PRO A 130 -11.91 -10.90 10.15
CA PRO A 130 -13.19 -10.52 10.75
C PRO A 130 -13.19 -10.54 12.29
N ARG A 131 -12.38 -11.41 12.91
CA ARG A 131 -12.21 -11.51 14.37
C ARG A 131 -11.59 -10.24 14.98
N GLY A 132 -10.72 -9.55 14.24
CA GLY A 132 -9.98 -8.39 14.74
C GLY A 132 -8.62 -8.22 14.06
N GLY A 133 -8.03 -7.03 14.22
CA GLY A 133 -6.72 -6.67 13.64
C GLY A 133 -5.59 -6.51 14.65
N SER A 134 -5.86 -5.93 15.84
CA SER A 134 -4.80 -5.60 16.82
C SER A 134 -4.05 -6.83 17.34
N ASP A 135 -4.73 -7.96 17.47
CA ASP A 135 -4.15 -9.25 17.83
C ASP A 135 -3.84 -10.05 16.55
N PHE A 136 -2.81 -9.62 15.84
CA PHE A 136 -2.39 -10.21 14.56
C PHE A 136 -2.08 -11.71 14.66
N PHE A 137 -1.42 -12.15 15.74
CA PHE A 137 -1.00 -13.54 15.90
C PHE A 137 -2.15 -14.50 16.23
N GLY A 138 -3.33 -13.99 16.59
CA GLY A 138 -4.55 -14.79 16.65
C GLY A 138 -5.23 -14.97 15.28
N ALA A 139 -4.45 -14.99 14.19
CA ALA A 139 -4.97 -15.24 12.85
C ALA A 139 -5.59 -16.64 12.73
N THR A 140 -6.73 -16.70 12.06
CA THR A 140 -7.56 -17.89 11.83
C THR A 140 -7.46 -18.41 10.41
N THR A 141 -6.89 -17.64 9.47
CA THR A 141 -6.54 -18.16 8.14
C THR A 141 -5.52 -19.28 8.29
N THR A 142 -5.86 -20.48 7.82
CA THR A 142 -5.01 -21.68 7.90
C THR A 142 -4.38 -22.00 6.56
N ALA A 143 -3.18 -22.56 6.59
CA ALA A 143 -2.48 -23.13 5.44
C ALA A 143 -2.11 -24.59 5.75
N ARG A 144 -2.67 -25.53 4.99
CA ARG A 144 -2.35 -26.97 5.11
C ARG A 144 -1.43 -27.38 3.97
N ARG A 145 -0.30 -28.01 4.26
CA ARG A 145 0.60 -28.53 3.22
C ARG A 145 -0.09 -29.65 2.43
N ASP A 146 0.08 -29.63 1.10
CA ASP A 146 -0.44 -30.61 0.15
C ASP A 146 0.56 -30.78 -1.02
N GLY A 147 1.53 -31.68 -0.82
CA GLY A 147 2.64 -31.87 -1.75
C GLY A 147 3.51 -30.62 -1.89
N ASN A 148 3.67 -30.12 -3.12
CA ASN A 148 4.40 -28.89 -3.43
C ASN A 148 3.50 -27.62 -3.39
N SER A 149 2.45 -27.65 -2.59
CA SER A 149 1.55 -26.51 -2.41
C SER A 149 1.00 -26.45 -0.99
N PHE A 150 0.39 -25.32 -0.65
CA PHE A 150 -0.45 -25.14 0.51
C PHE A 150 -1.89 -24.92 0.07
N ILE A 151 -2.83 -25.42 0.86
CA ILE A 151 -4.26 -25.14 0.74
C ILE A 151 -4.63 -24.11 1.80
N LEU A 152 -4.96 -22.90 1.36
CA LEU A 152 -5.35 -21.79 2.21
C LEU A 152 -6.88 -21.74 2.36
N ASN A 153 -7.32 -21.60 3.61
CA ASN A 153 -8.71 -21.39 3.97
C ASN A 153 -8.80 -20.28 5.02
N GLY A 154 -9.64 -19.27 4.79
CA GLY A 154 -9.75 -18.13 5.71
C GLY A 154 -10.35 -16.89 5.07
N GLN A 155 -10.26 -15.76 5.78
CA GLN A 155 -10.80 -14.49 5.33
C GLN A 155 -9.93 -13.32 5.79
N LYS A 156 -9.74 -12.34 4.92
CA LYS A 156 -9.12 -11.05 5.25
C LYS A 156 -10.11 -9.92 5.03
N ARG A 157 -10.01 -8.87 5.84
CA ARG A 157 -10.93 -7.72 5.85
C ARG A 157 -10.16 -6.41 5.81
N PHE A 158 -10.80 -5.38 5.23
CA PHE A 158 -10.23 -4.05 5.09
C PHE A 158 -8.96 -4.03 4.24
N VAL A 159 -8.89 -4.91 3.24
CA VAL A 159 -7.75 -5.02 2.35
C VAL A 159 -7.87 -3.93 1.28
N VAL A 160 -7.16 -2.82 1.47
CA VAL A 160 -7.09 -1.75 0.47
C VAL A 160 -6.41 -2.30 -0.78
N GLY A 161 -6.91 -1.92 -1.96
CA GLY A 161 -6.42 -2.42 -3.25
C GLY A 161 -6.96 -3.80 -3.64
N ALA A 162 -7.70 -4.50 -2.76
CA ALA A 162 -8.17 -5.86 -3.03
C ALA A 162 -8.91 -6.02 -4.36
N GLU A 163 -9.77 -5.06 -4.68
CA GLU A 163 -10.57 -5.05 -5.91
C GLU A 163 -9.72 -5.17 -7.17
N GLY A 164 -8.59 -4.48 -7.19
CA GLY A 164 -7.73 -4.35 -8.36
C GLY A 164 -6.42 -5.13 -8.27
N ALA A 165 -6.10 -5.74 -7.13
CA ALA A 165 -4.83 -6.44 -6.97
C ALA A 165 -4.79 -7.74 -7.79
N ASP A 166 -3.61 -7.98 -8.37
CA ASP A 166 -3.25 -9.19 -9.11
C ASP A 166 -2.51 -10.18 -8.17
N LEU A 167 -1.83 -9.64 -7.16
CA LEU A 167 -1.08 -10.39 -6.15
C LEU A 167 -1.42 -9.89 -4.73
N PHE A 168 -1.61 -10.82 -3.81
CA PHE A 168 -1.87 -10.54 -2.41
C PHE A 168 -0.74 -11.06 -1.53
N LEU A 169 -0.20 -10.22 -0.64
CA LEU A 169 0.62 -10.70 0.47
C LEU A 169 -0.29 -11.10 1.62
N ILE A 170 -0.38 -12.40 1.90
CA ILE A 170 -1.32 -12.99 2.85
C ILE A 170 -0.56 -13.71 3.96
N TYR A 171 -1.00 -13.48 5.18
CA TYR A 171 -0.52 -14.20 6.36
C TYR A 171 -1.49 -15.31 6.75
N GLY A 172 -0.98 -16.54 6.83
CA GLY A 172 -1.72 -17.72 7.25
C GLY A 172 -0.92 -18.59 8.22
N ARG A 173 -1.62 -19.26 9.13
CA ARG A 173 -1.03 -20.18 10.11
C ARG A 173 -0.96 -21.59 9.55
N LEU A 174 0.19 -22.24 9.64
CA LEU A 174 0.34 -23.66 9.32
C LEU A 174 -0.59 -24.51 10.18
N ALA A 175 -1.35 -25.40 9.55
CA ALA A 175 -2.39 -26.18 10.23
C ALA A 175 -1.83 -27.19 11.26
N ASP A 176 -0.59 -27.65 11.04
CA ASP A 176 0.13 -28.62 11.85
C ASP A 176 1.05 -27.99 12.92
N GLU A 177 1.13 -26.66 12.99
CA GLU A 177 1.94 -25.95 13.99
C GLU A 177 1.04 -25.31 15.07
N PRO A 178 1.12 -25.79 16.33
CA PRO A 178 0.30 -25.27 17.42
C PRO A 178 0.72 -23.87 17.89
N ASP A 179 2.00 -23.48 17.79
CA ASP A 179 2.46 -22.14 18.15
C ASP A 179 2.14 -21.15 17.01
N PRO A 180 1.20 -20.20 17.18
CA PRO A 180 0.80 -19.30 16.10
C PRO A 180 1.95 -18.44 15.57
N LYS A 181 2.98 -18.16 16.37
CA LYS A 181 4.13 -17.36 15.94
C LYS A 181 5.10 -18.16 15.09
N LYS A 182 5.30 -19.43 15.42
CA LYS A 182 6.15 -20.35 14.62
C LYS A 182 5.43 -20.86 13.37
N GLY A 183 4.11 -20.98 13.44
CA GLY A 183 3.28 -21.41 12.32
C GLY A 183 2.92 -20.29 11.36
N MET A 184 3.18 -19.02 11.71
CA MET A 184 2.85 -17.92 10.82
C MET A 184 3.71 -17.96 9.56
N THR A 185 3.08 -17.97 8.40
CA THR A 185 3.75 -17.98 7.09
C THR A 185 3.18 -16.88 6.20
N ALA A 186 4.05 -16.21 5.46
CA ALA A 186 3.68 -15.18 4.49
C ALA A 186 3.65 -15.78 3.08
N PHE A 187 2.54 -15.56 2.37
CA PHE A 187 2.26 -16.13 1.06
C PHE A 187 2.04 -15.01 0.03
N LEU A 188 2.60 -15.18 -1.16
CA LEU A 188 2.32 -14.42 -2.36
C LEU A 188 1.19 -15.12 -3.12
N VAL A 189 -0.05 -14.75 -2.82
CA VAL A 189 -1.25 -15.38 -3.39
C VAL A 189 -1.65 -14.63 -4.65
N GLU A 190 -1.53 -15.26 -5.81
CA GLU A 190 -2.02 -14.70 -7.07
C GLU A 190 -3.56 -14.74 -7.10
N ARG A 191 -4.17 -13.73 -7.73
CA ARG A 191 -5.62 -13.74 -7.97
C ARG A 191 -5.97 -14.90 -8.90
N GLY A 192 -6.95 -15.71 -8.50
CA GLY A 192 -7.34 -16.89 -9.27
C GLY A 192 -8.27 -17.83 -8.50
N PRO A 193 -8.33 -19.11 -8.91
CA PRO A 193 -9.17 -20.11 -8.26
C PRO A 193 -8.96 -20.19 -6.75
N GLY A 194 -10.07 -20.23 -6.00
CA GLY A 194 -10.07 -20.27 -4.54
C GLY A 194 -9.86 -18.92 -3.86
N VAL A 195 -9.67 -17.82 -4.60
CA VAL A 195 -9.63 -16.44 -4.08
C VAL A 195 -10.89 -15.69 -4.51
N GLU A 196 -11.77 -15.39 -3.57
CA GLU A 196 -12.91 -14.50 -3.81
C GLU A 196 -12.61 -13.09 -3.27
N VAL A 197 -12.84 -12.08 -4.11
CA VAL A 197 -12.72 -10.67 -3.73
C VAL A 197 -14.12 -10.08 -3.65
N HIS A 198 -14.44 -9.47 -2.51
CA HIS A 198 -15.72 -8.81 -2.25
C HIS A 198 -15.47 -7.33 -1.95
N HIS A 199 -15.84 -6.43 -2.86
CA HIS A 199 -15.69 -4.99 -2.65
C HIS A 199 -16.49 -4.50 -1.43
N VAL A 200 -15.93 -3.54 -0.69
CA VAL A 200 -16.58 -2.92 0.47
C VAL A 200 -16.98 -1.49 0.14
N TYR A 201 -18.30 -1.28 0.01
CA TYR A 201 -18.92 0.03 -0.21
C TYR A 201 -19.23 0.76 1.10
N GLY A 202 -19.50 2.07 0.99
CA GLY A 202 -20.06 2.87 2.10
C GLY A 202 -19.04 3.22 3.19
N LEU A 203 -17.75 3.22 2.86
CA LEU A 203 -16.71 3.71 3.77
C LEU A 203 -16.90 5.21 4.07
N MET A 204 -16.53 5.65 5.28
CA MET A 204 -16.59 7.08 5.64
C MET A 204 -15.70 7.94 4.73
N GLY A 205 -14.55 7.40 4.32
CA GLY A 205 -13.57 8.00 3.43
C GLY A 205 -12.67 6.91 2.84
N THR A 206 -11.56 7.30 2.21
CA THR A 206 -10.64 6.36 1.53
C THR A 206 -11.38 5.50 0.47
N ARG A 207 -12.37 6.10 -0.19
CA ARG A 207 -13.16 5.47 -1.26
C ARG A 207 -12.39 5.41 -2.58
N GLY A 208 -12.82 4.53 -3.46
CA GLY A 208 -12.15 4.24 -4.73
C GLY A 208 -10.75 3.63 -4.60
N GLY A 209 -10.31 3.27 -3.39
CA GLY A 209 -9.04 2.56 -3.17
C GLY A 209 -9.13 1.05 -3.38
N GLY A 210 -10.25 0.53 -3.88
CA GLY A 210 -10.46 -0.91 -4.07
C GLY A 210 -10.54 -1.72 -2.79
N THR A 211 -10.93 -1.12 -1.66
CA THR A 211 -11.01 -1.81 -0.37
C THR A 211 -11.99 -2.98 -0.45
N GLY A 212 -11.53 -4.17 -0.03
CA GLY A 212 -12.32 -5.38 -0.11
C GLY A 212 -12.12 -6.32 1.07
N ARG A 213 -12.93 -7.38 1.06
CA ARG A 213 -12.74 -8.61 1.82
C ARG A 213 -12.22 -9.68 0.86
N LEU A 214 -11.25 -10.46 1.33
CA LEU A 214 -10.77 -11.66 0.65
C LEU A 214 -11.34 -12.89 1.36
N VAL A 215 -11.76 -13.89 0.58
CA VAL A 215 -12.14 -15.21 1.09
C VAL A 215 -11.33 -16.25 0.35
N PHE A 216 -10.64 -17.10 1.11
CA PHE A 216 -9.89 -18.23 0.59
C PHE A 216 -10.70 -19.51 0.83
N ARG A 217 -11.02 -20.22 -0.24
CA ARG A 217 -11.70 -21.52 -0.22
C ARG A 217 -10.88 -22.53 -0.98
N ASP A 218 -10.21 -23.39 -0.24
CA ASP A 218 -9.27 -24.38 -0.78
C ASP A 218 -8.29 -23.75 -1.79
N CYS A 219 -7.85 -22.54 -1.50
CA CYS A 219 -6.96 -21.77 -2.37
C CYS A 219 -5.60 -22.45 -2.43
N ARG A 220 -5.23 -22.97 -3.59
CA ARG A 220 -3.95 -23.65 -3.79
C ARG A 220 -2.84 -22.63 -4.07
N VAL A 221 -1.86 -22.57 -3.18
CA VAL A 221 -0.69 -21.69 -3.29
C VAL A 221 0.56 -22.55 -3.40
N PRO A 222 1.34 -22.47 -4.48
CA PRO A 222 2.58 -23.23 -4.61
C PRO A 222 3.59 -22.90 -3.51
N VAL A 223 4.46 -23.86 -3.16
CA VAL A 223 5.53 -23.64 -2.17
C VAL A 223 6.46 -22.50 -2.59
N GLU A 224 6.75 -22.37 -3.88
CA GLU A 224 7.55 -21.27 -4.43
C GLU A 224 6.89 -19.89 -4.26
N ASN A 225 5.61 -19.82 -3.88
CA ASN A 225 4.91 -18.59 -3.55
C ASN A 225 4.87 -18.30 -2.03
N VAL A 226 5.45 -19.15 -1.18
CA VAL A 226 5.81 -18.74 0.18
C VAL A 226 6.92 -17.71 0.07
N VAL A 227 6.84 -16.57 0.77
CA VAL A 227 7.91 -15.54 0.72
C VAL A 227 9.23 -16.15 1.18
N GLY A 228 10.23 -16.26 0.28
CA GLY A 228 11.49 -16.97 0.54
C GLY A 228 11.49 -18.46 0.15
N GLY A 229 10.46 -18.94 -0.52
CA GLY A 229 10.28 -20.33 -0.94
C GLY A 229 10.13 -21.29 0.24
N GLU A 230 10.61 -22.52 0.09
CA GLU A 230 10.59 -23.55 1.16
C GLU A 230 11.22 -23.04 2.46
N ALA A 231 12.29 -22.25 2.38
CA ALA A 231 12.99 -21.69 3.55
C ALA A 231 12.20 -20.58 4.28
N GLY A 232 11.11 -20.09 3.67
CA GLY A 232 10.23 -19.08 4.25
C GLY A 232 9.07 -19.65 5.07
N ILE A 233 8.85 -20.96 5.03
CA ILE A 233 7.78 -21.64 5.77
C ILE A 233 7.98 -21.40 7.28
N GLY A 234 6.94 -20.90 7.97
CA GLY A 234 6.99 -20.56 9.39
C GLY A 234 7.72 -19.25 9.74
N ARG A 235 8.23 -18.51 8.75
CA ARG A 235 8.97 -17.24 8.96
C ARG A 235 8.13 -15.98 8.78
N GLY A 236 6.81 -16.13 8.67
CA GLY A 236 5.89 -15.00 8.48
C GLY A 236 5.93 -13.97 9.61
N THR A 237 6.29 -14.37 10.84
CA THR A 237 6.49 -13.43 11.96
C THR A 237 7.63 -12.44 11.69
N GLU A 238 8.72 -12.90 11.10
CA GLU A 238 9.86 -12.04 10.74
C GLU A 238 9.48 -11.07 9.62
N VAL A 239 8.79 -11.58 8.60
CA VAL A 239 8.27 -10.77 7.48
C VAL A 239 7.34 -9.68 8.01
N PHE A 240 6.39 -10.03 8.89
CA PHE A 240 5.47 -9.08 9.52
C PHE A 240 6.23 -7.97 10.27
N HIS A 241 7.22 -8.32 11.09
CA HIS A 241 7.97 -7.31 11.85
C HIS A 241 8.74 -6.33 10.96
N GLN A 242 9.33 -6.80 9.86
CA GLN A 242 9.98 -5.92 8.88
C GLN A 242 8.96 -5.00 8.20
N MET A 243 7.82 -5.56 7.79
CA MET A 243 6.75 -4.86 7.05
C MET A 243 6.09 -3.72 7.84
N MET A 244 6.14 -3.77 9.17
CA MET A 244 5.67 -2.66 10.00
C MET A 244 6.45 -1.35 9.78
N ILE A 245 7.69 -1.42 9.27
CA ILE A 245 8.49 -0.22 8.94
C ILE A 245 7.85 0.53 7.75
N PRO A 246 7.73 -0.05 6.55
CA PRO A 246 7.08 0.63 5.44
C PRO A 246 5.62 0.94 5.71
N GLU A 247 4.84 0.06 6.35
CA GLU A 247 3.44 0.36 6.68
C GLU A 247 3.30 1.67 7.47
N ARG A 248 4.08 1.83 8.54
CA ARG A 248 3.98 3.00 9.44
C ARG A 248 4.55 4.26 8.82
N LEU A 249 5.72 4.16 8.17
CA LEU A 249 6.37 5.31 7.54
C LEU A 249 5.54 5.84 6.38
N THR A 250 5.07 4.95 5.50
CA THR A 250 4.30 5.36 4.32
C THR A 250 2.95 5.97 4.70
N SER A 251 2.26 5.38 5.68
CA SER A 251 1.02 5.94 6.25
C SER A 251 1.23 7.33 6.84
N ALA A 252 2.30 7.54 7.61
CA ALA A 252 2.63 8.84 8.18
C ALA A 252 2.93 9.88 7.09
N GLY A 253 3.71 9.51 6.06
CA GLY A 253 4.05 10.41 4.95
C GLY A 253 2.81 10.88 4.18
N GLY A 254 1.91 9.95 3.84
CA GLY A 254 0.65 10.27 3.18
C GLY A 254 -0.24 11.20 4.03
N ALA A 255 -0.34 10.95 5.34
CA ALA A 255 -1.11 11.78 6.25
C ALA A 255 -0.55 13.21 6.38
N VAL A 256 0.78 13.37 6.39
CA VAL A 256 1.41 14.70 6.37
C VAL A 256 1.05 15.44 5.07
N GLY A 257 1.10 14.78 3.92
CA GLY A 257 0.68 15.38 2.64
C GLY A 257 -0.78 15.84 2.64
N MET A 258 -1.68 15.03 3.19
CA MET A 258 -3.09 15.41 3.34
C MET A 258 -3.28 16.62 4.25
N GLY A 259 -2.65 16.62 5.43
CA GLY A 259 -2.69 17.74 6.36
C GLY A 259 -2.18 19.03 5.71
N ARG A 260 -1.14 18.92 4.86
CA ARG A 260 -0.62 20.03 4.08
C ARG A 260 -1.67 20.60 3.15
N ALA A 261 -2.31 19.75 2.36
CA ALA A 261 -3.35 20.16 1.43
C ALA A 261 -4.49 20.90 2.15
N ALA A 262 -4.93 20.39 3.30
CA ALA A 262 -5.97 21.03 4.11
C ALA A 262 -5.55 22.42 4.59
N ILE A 263 -4.35 22.57 5.16
CA ILE A 263 -3.81 23.86 5.62
C ILE A 263 -3.67 24.84 4.45
N GLU A 264 -3.14 24.40 3.31
CA GLU A 264 -2.97 25.25 2.13
C GLU A 264 -4.31 25.75 1.59
N ILE A 265 -5.34 24.89 1.56
CA ILE A 265 -6.70 25.27 1.15
C ILE A 265 -7.29 26.28 2.16
N ALA A 266 -7.21 25.98 3.45
CA ALA A 266 -7.72 26.84 4.52
C ALA A 266 -7.05 28.21 4.50
N ALA A 267 -5.72 28.27 4.38
CA ALA A 267 -4.96 29.51 4.33
C ALA A 267 -5.33 30.37 3.11
N ARG A 268 -5.46 29.75 1.92
CA ARG A 268 -5.91 30.45 0.70
C ARG A 268 -7.32 31.00 0.87
N TYR A 269 -8.23 30.22 1.46
CA TYR A 269 -9.60 30.66 1.71
C TYR A 269 -9.64 31.80 2.74
N ALA A 270 -8.92 31.67 3.85
CA ALA A 270 -8.85 32.68 4.91
C ALA A 270 -8.27 34.02 4.45
N HIS A 271 -7.37 33.98 3.45
CA HIS A 271 -6.81 35.19 2.84
C HIS A 271 -7.78 35.91 1.90
N ARG A 272 -8.79 35.22 1.36
CA ARG A 272 -9.74 35.77 0.37
C ARG A 272 -11.10 36.09 0.99
N ARG A 273 -11.60 35.25 1.88
CA ARG A 273 -12.91 35.40 2.52
C ARG A 273 -12.92 36.59 3.47
N ARG A 274 -13.98 37.39 3.41
CA ARG A 274 -14.26 38.47 4.36
C ARG A 274 -15.46 38.15 5.25
N ALA A 275 -15.40 38.62 6.50
CA ALA A 275 -16.51 38.66 7.45
C ALA A 275 -16.30 39.87 8.37
N PHE A 276 -17.38 40.51 8.81
CA PHE A 276 -17.34 41.70 9.68
C PHE A 276 -16.37 42.79 9.15
N GLY A 277 -16.41 43.06 7.83
CA GLY A 277 -15.62 44.11 7.19
C GLY A 277 -14.15 43.79 6.88
N GLN A 278 -13.60 42.69 7.38
CA GLN A 278 -12.16 42.37 7.24
C GLN A 278 -11.90 40.94 6.73
N LYS A 279 -10.65 40.60 6.38
CA LYS A 279 -10.29 39.24 5.93
C LYS A 279 -10.34 38.31 7.14
N ILE A 280 -10.88 37.09 6.99
CA ILE A 280 -11.05 36.21 8.16
C ILE A 280 -9.73 35.79 8.81
N ARG A 281 -8.61 35.77 8.06
CA ARG A 281 -7.25 35.56 8.62
C ARG A 281 -6.77 36.61 9.64
N GLN A 282 -7.57 37.65 9.91
CA GLN A 282 -7.23 38.72 10.85
C GLN A 282 -7.85 38.49 12.25
N PHE A 283 -8.74 37.52 12.41
CA PHE A 283 -9.28 37.14 13.71
C PHE A 283 -8.35 36.16 14.43
N GLN A 284 -8.11 36.33 15.74
CA GLN A 284 -7.17 35.48 16.49
C GLN A 284 -7.55 33.99 16.53
N GLY A 285 -8.83 33.66 16.37
CA GLY A 285 -9.30 32.27 16.33
C GLY A 285 -9.13 31.59 14.96
N VAL A 286 -8.56 32.28 13.97
CA VAL A 286 -8.35 31.81 12.58
C VAL A 286 -6.87 31.90 12.23
#